data_AF-A0A2K0T711-F1
#
_entry.id   AF-A0A2K0T711-F1
#
_cell.length_a   1.000
_cell.length_b   1.000
_cell.length_c   1.000
_cell.angle_alpha   90.00
_cell.angle_beta   90.00
_cell.angle_gamma   90.00
#
_symmetry.space_group_name_H-M   'P 1'
#
loop_
_entity.id
_entity.type
_entity.pdbx_description
1 polymer ?
#
loop_
_entity_poly.entity_id
_entity_poly.type
_entity_poly.pdbx_seq_one_letter_code
_entity_poly.pdbx_strand_id
1 'polypeptide(L)'
;MGFPALGIDLLSNSAALTAAACLYASNISWVVLYDMIYAHMDIKDDANAGIKSIALKHEHQTKQVLTGLAVTQVALLGAAGMAAGAGPIFFLGSCGGALVTLGIMIKRVNLKSVKNCWWWFVNGCWITGGVVSIGMAADYISRSLKEAESQSTPDGRELDA
;
A
#
# COMPACT_ATOMS: atom_id res chain seq x y z
N MET A 1 -5.02 19.16 -9.25
CA MET A 1 -5.27 20.14 -8.17
C MET A 1 -4.20 19.96 -7.11
N GLY A 2 -3.43 21.00 -6.78
CA GLY A 2 -2.34 20.88 -5.78
C GLY A 2 -2.84 20.97 -4.34
N PHE A 3 -2.05 20.50 -3.38
CA PHE A 3 -2.35 20.53 -1.94
C PHE A 3 -2.80 21.92 -1.40
N PRO A 4 -2.25 23.06 -1.85
CA PRO A 4 -2.70 24.39 -1.41
C PRO A 4 -4.15 24.70 -1.79
N ALA A 5 -4.64 24.15 -2.91
CA ALA A 5 -6.02 24.35 -3.36
C ALA A 5 -7.04 23.54 -2.52
N LEU A 6 -6.57 22.54 -1.77
CA LEU A 6 -7.36 21.76 -0.81
C LEU A 6 -7.28 22.35 0.61
N GLY A 7 -6.64 23.51 0.79
CA GLY A 7 -6.39 24.10 2.11
C GLY A 7 -5.36 23.35 2.95
N ILE A 8 -4.61 22.41 2.35
CA ILE A 8 -3.59 21.63 3.03
C ILE A 8 -2.23 22.16 2.61
N ASP A 9 -1.58 22.88 3.53
CA ASP A 9 -0.16 23.19 3.38
C ASP A 9 0.69 22.06 3.99
N LEU A 10 1.31 21.26 3.13
CA LEU A 10 2.19 20.16 3.56
C LEU A 10 3.45 20.66 4.27
N LEU A 11 3.92 21.88 4.00
CA LEU A 11 5.10 22.40 4.65
C LEU A 11 4.82 22.84 6.08
N SER A 12 3.60 23.32 6.34
CA SER A 12 3.16 23.73 7.68
C SER A 12 2.55 22.58 8.49
N ASN A 13 1.93 21.58 7.84
CA ASN A 13 1.31 20.45 8.50
C ASN A 13 2.23 19.22 8.51
N SER A 14 2.97 19.07 9.61
CA SER A 14 3.90 17.96 9.81
C SER A 14 3.24 16.58 9.79
N ALA A 15 1.99 16.46 10.26
CA ALA A 15 1.23 15.21 10.23
C ALA A 15 0.86 14.82 8.78
N ALA A 16 0.38 15.78 7.99
CA ALA A 16 0.07 15.57 6.58
C ALA A 16 1.32 15.24 5.76
N LEU A 17 2.44 15.91 6.03
CA LEU A 17 3.73 15.62 5.40
C LEU A 17 4.20 14.20 5.71
N THR A 18 4.14 13.80 6.99
CA THR A 18 4.52 12.47 7.44
C THR A 18 3.65 11.40 6.78
N ALA A 19 2.33 11.61 6.76
CA ALA A 19 1.40 10.70 6.10
C ALA A 19 1.71 10.54 4.60
N ALA A 20 1.92 11.66 3.89
CA ALA A 20 2.26 11.65 2.48
C ALA A 20 3.61 10.95 2.20
N ALA A 21 4.64 11.24 2.99
CA ALA A 21 5.96 10.63 2.87
C ALA A 21 5.91 9.12 3.12
N CYS A 22 5.25 8.68 4.19
CA CYS A 22 5.08 7.26 4.51
C CYS A 22 4.26 6.53 3.44
N LEU A 23 3.17 7.14 2.94
CA LEU A 23 2.35 6.55 1.88
C LEU A 23 3.16 6.43 0.58
N TYR A 24 3.93 7.45 0.24
CA TYR A 24 4.79 7.44 -0.95
C TYR A 24 5.88 6.36 -0.85
N ALA A 25 6.56 6.27 0.30
CA ALA A 25 7.56 5.24 0.55
C ALA A 25 6.95 3.81 0.56
N SER A 26 5.73 3.65 1.10
CA SER A 26 4.97 2.40 1.00
C SER A 26 4.76 2.00 -0.46
N ASN A 27 4.32 2.93 -1.31
CA ASN A 27 4.12 2.68 -2.73
C ASN A 27 5.44 2.31 -3.44
N ILE A 28 6.55 2.97 -3.12
CA ILE A 28 7.87 2.59 -3.66
C ILE A 28 8.21 1.15 -3.26
N SER A 29 8.05 0.78 -1.99
CA SER A 29 8.32 -0.58 -1.50
C SER A 29 7.47 -1.61 -2.25
N TRP A 30 6.20 -1.30 -2.51
CA TRP A 30 5.30 -2.15 -3.30
C TRP A 30 5.76 -2.28 -4.75
N VAL A 31 6.16 -1.17 -5.38
CA VAL A 31 6.65 -1.14 -6.77
C VAL A 31 7.88 -2.02 -6.93
N VAL A 32 8.86 -1.84 -6.05
CA VAL A 32 10.09 -2.64 -6.07
C VAL A 32 9.78 -4.13 -5.86
N LEU A 33 8.77 -4.46 -5.04
CA LEU A 33 8.37 -5.84 -4.78
C LEU A 33 7.83 -6.52 -6.03
N TYR A 34 6.85 -5.92 -6.72
CA TYR A 34 6.30 -6.57 -7.92
C TYR A 34 7.23 -6.45 -9.14
N ASP A 35 8.08 -5.42 -9.20
CA ASP A 35 9.13 -5.30 -10.22
C ASP A 35 10.18 -6.40 -10.06
N MET A 36 10.52 -6.77 -8.82
CA MET A 36 11.38 -7.92 -8.56
C MET A 36 10.78 -9.24 -9.06
N ILE A 37 9.45 -9.41 -9.01
CA ILE A 37 8.77 -10.57 -9.60
C ILE A 37 8.88 -10.54 -11.13
N TYR A 38 8.76 -9.36 -11.73
CA TYR A 38 8.92 -9.17 -13.17
C TYR A 38 10.35 -9.48 -13.63
N ALA A 39 11.37 -8.99 -12.91
CA ALA A 39 12.78 -9.23 -13.21
C ALA A 39 13.20 -10.71 -13.18
N HIS A 40 12.40 -11.61 -12.58
CA HIS A 40 12.66 -13.05 -12.64
C HIS A 40 12.41 -13.66 -14.03
N MET A 41 11.71 -12.95 -14.92
CA MET A 41 11.55 -13.38 -16.31
C MET A 41 12.87 -13.33 -17.08
N ASP A 42 13.68 -12.32 -16.78
CA ASP A 42 14.88 -11.99 -17.54
C ASP A 42 16.12 -12.68 -16.97
N ILE A 43 16.03 -13.45 -15.88
CA ILE A 43 17.19 -14.11 -15.23
C ILE A 43 18.06 -14.90 -16.22
N LYS A 44 17.44 -15.63 -17.15
CA LYS A 44 18.18 -16.44 -18.14
C LYS A 44 18.87 -15.55 -19.18
N ASP A 45 18.20 -14.49 -19.60
CA ASP A 45 18.69 -13.57 -20.62
C ASP A 45 19.77 -12.65 -20.04
N ASP A 46 19.59 -12.17 -18.81
CA ASP A 46 20.58 -11.45 -18.01
C ASP A 46 21.86 -12.27 -17.82
N ALA A 47 21.73 -13.55 -17.45
CA ALA A 47 22.87 -14.43 -17.28
C ALA A 47 23.64 -14.64 -18.59
N ASN A 48 22.93 -14.83 -19.71
CA ASN A 48 23.54 -14.97 -21.04
C ASN A 48 24.21 -13.67 -21.52
N ALA A 49 23.65 -12.52 -21.16
CA ALA A 49 24.20 -11.20 -21.48
C ALA A 49 25.33 -10.75 -20.51
N GLY A 50 25.61 -11.52 -19.46
CA GLY A 50 26.59 -11.17 -18.43
C GLY A 50 26.13 -10.05 -17.47
N ILE A 51 24.84 -9.73 -17.45
CA ILE A 51 24.24 -8.71 -16.60
C ILE A 51 24.05 -9.29 -15.18
N LYS A 52 24.62 -8.62 -14.18
CA LYS A 52 24.54 -9.04 -12.76
C LYS A 52 23.32 -8.42 -12.07
N SER A 53 22.11 -8.81 -12.46
CA SER A 53 20.89 -8.25 -11.89
C SER A 53 20.68 -8.65 -10.41
N ILE A 54 19.93 -7.82 -9.67
CA ILE A 54 19.61 -8.06 -8.26
C ILE A 54 18.80 -9.35 -8.10
N ALA A 55 17.93 -9.65 -9.08
CA ALA A 55 17.17 -10.89 -9.17
C ALA A 55 18.10 -12.10 -9.34
N LEU A 56 19.12 -12.01 -10.21
CA LEU A 56 20.13 -13.06 -10.38
C LEU A 56 20.95 -13.26 -9.09
N LYS A 57 21.35 -12.18 -8.41
CA LYS A 57 22.12 -12.27 -7.15
C LYS A 57 21.32 -12.90 -6.00
N HIS A 58 20.01 -12.65 -5.95
CA HIS A 58 19.14 -13.14 -4.87
C HIS A 58 18.24 -14.31 -5.30
N GLU A 59 18.48 -14.98 -6.42
CA GLU A 59 17.61 -16.03 -6.97
C GLU A 59 17.18 -17.07 -5.92
N HIS A 60 18.10 -17.46 -5.03
CA HIS A 60 17.84 -18.43 -3.96
C HIS A 60 17.11 -17.86 -2.74
N GLN A 61 17.12 -16.54 -2.56
CA GLN A 61 16.55 -15.82 -1.40
C GLN A 61 15.46 -14.82 -1.80
N THR A 62 15.00 -14.79 -3.06
CA THR A 62 14.03 -13.81 -3.55
C THR A 62 12.79 -13.72 -2.65
N LYS A 63 12.24 -14.86 -2.20
CA LYS A 63 11.06 -14.85 -1.34
C LYS A 63 11.30 -14.15 0.00
N GLN A 64 12.53 -14.19 0.54
CA GLN A 64 12.89 -13.46 1.76
C GLN A 64 12.94 -11.96 1.49
N VAL A 65 13.54 -11.54 0.38
CA VAL A 65 13.59 -10.12 -0.04
C VAL A 65 12.19 -9.58 -0.29
N LEU A 66 11.35 -10.32 -1.02
CA LEU A 66 9.94 -9.95 -1.24
C LEU A 66 9.16 -9.83 0.07
N THR A 67 9.42 -10.72 1.04
CA THR A 67 8.79 -10.64 2.37
C THR A 67 9.24 -9.39 3.12
N GLY A 68 10.53 -9.05 3.07
CA GLY A 68 11.05 -7.80 3.67
C GLY A 68 10.42 -6.56 3.06
N LEU A 69 10.26 -6.51 1.73
CA LEU A 69 9.58 -5.42 1.03
C LEU A 69 8.08 -5.37 1.36
N ALA A 70 7.42 -6.51 1.52
CA ALA A 70 6.00 -6.57 1.89
C ALA A 70 5.79 -6.03 3.31
N VAL A 71 6.62 -6.45 4.27
CA VAL A 71 6.57 -5.95 5.64
C VAL A 71 6.83 -4.45 5.67
N THR A 72 7.83 -3.97 4.92
CA THR A 72 8.16 -2.54 4.81
C THR A 72 7.00 -1.74 4.23
N GLN A 73 6.37 -2.25 3.17
CA GLN A 73 5.19 -1.64 2.55
C GLN A 73 4.04 -1.51 3.57
N VAL A 74 3.67 -2.60 4.24
CA VAL A 74 2.55 -2.60 5.20
C VAL A 74 2.87 -1.73 6.42
N ALA A 75 4.10 -1.74 6.92
CA ALA A 75 4.53 -0.90 8.04
C ALA A 75 4.44 0.59 7.71
N LEU A 76 4.90 0.99 6.52
CA LEU A 76 4.82 2.37 6.05
C LEU A 76 3.38 2.79 5.76
N LEU A 77 2.54 1.89 5.24
CA LEU A 77 1.11 2.14 5.05
C LEU A 77 0.41 2.36 6.40
N GLY A 78 0.73 1.55 7.41
CA GLY A 78 0.24 1.72 8.77
C GLY A 78 0.70 3.04 9.41
N ALA A 79 1.97 3.39 9.23
CA ALA A 79 2.52 4.67 9.69
C ALA A 79 1.82 5.87 9.03
N ALA A 80 1.52 5.77 7.73
CA ALA A 80 0.74 6.78 7.02
C ALA A 80 -0.67 6.93 7.60
N GLY A 81 -1.34 5.80 7.88
CA GLY A 81 -2.65 5.79 8.54
C GLY A 81 -2.64 6.43 9.92
N MET A 82 -1.62 6.13 10.74
CA MET A 82 -1.48 6.75 12.06
C MET A 82 -1.25 8.26 11.97
N ALA A 83 -0.36 8.71 11.09
CA ALA A 83 -0.10 10.14 10.88
C ALA A 83 -1.31 10.89 10.32
N ALA A 84 -2.14 10.23 9.50
CA ALA A 84 -3.37 10.80 8.94
C ALA A 84 -4.59 10.72 9.88
N GLY A 85 -4.47 10.07 11.05
CA GLY A 85 -5.61 9.83 11.94
C GLY A 85 -6.68 8.95 11.29
N ALA A 86 -6.27 7.91 10.55
CA ALA A 86 -7.17 6.98 9.89
C ALA A 86 -7.94 6.10 10.90
N GLY A 87 -9.13 5.66 10.50
CA GLY A 87 -9.99 4.83 11.35
C GLY A 87 -9.58 3.36 11.39
N PRO A 88 -10.22 2.56 12.26
CA PRO A 88 -9.94 1.11 12.36
C PRO A 88 -10.26 0.34 11.07
N ILE A 89 -11.16 0.87 10.22
CA ILE A 89 -11.50 0.27 8.92
C ILE A 89 -10.30 0.35 7.97
N PHE A 90 -9.54 1.45 7.98
CA PHE A 90 -8.30 1.56 7.22
C PHE A 90 -7.28 0.50 7.63
N PHE A 91 -7.05 0.31 8.94
CA PHE A 91 -6.06 -0.65 9.42
C PHE A 91 -6.46 -2.10 9.09
N LEU A 92 -7.73 -2.46 9.26
CA LEU A 92 -8.20 -3.81 8.94
C LEU A 92 -8.29 -4.04 7.42
N GLY A 93 -8.88 -3.10 6.70
CA GLY A 93 -9.13 -3.20 5.26
C GLY A 93 -7.86 -3.04 4.44
N SER A 94 -7.20 -1.89 4.55
CA SER A 94 -6.02 -1.57 3.73
C SER A 94 -4.77 -2.29 4.21
N CYS A 95 -4.40 -2.17 5.49
CA CYS A 95 -3.16 -2.79 5.99
C CYS A 95 -3.30 -4.31 6.12
N GLY A 96 -4.40 -4.79 6.73
CA GLY A 96 -4.69 -6.22 6.83
C GLY A 96 -4.89 -6.88 5.46
N GLY A 97 -5.63 -6.22 4.57
CA GLY A 97 -5.81 -6.67 3.20
C GLY A 97 -4.50 -6.75 2.42
N ALA A 98 -3.65 -5.72 2.48
CA ALA A 98 -2.33 -5.73 1.84
C ALA A 98 -1.45 -6.88 2.36
N LEU A 99 -1.44 -7.11 3.67
CA LEU A 99 -0.68 -8.20 4.28
C LEU A 99 -1.12 -9.57 3.72
N VAL A 100 -2.43 -9.79 3.62
CA VAL A 100 -3.00 -11.04 3.09
C VAL A 100 -2.70 -11.20 1.61
N THR A 101 -2.95 -10.18 0.78
CA THR A 101 -2.75 -10.28 -0.67
C THR A 101 -1.27 -10.47 -1.02
N LEU A 102 -0.37 -9.71 -0.38
CA LEU A 102 1.07 -9.86 -0.58
C LEU A 102 1.59 -11.20 -0.06
N GLY A 103 1.11 -11.65 1.11
CA GLY A 103 1.46 -12.96 1.66
C GLY A 103 1.05 -14.11 0.74
N ILE A 104 -0.17 -14.06 0.18
CA ILE A 104 -0.65 -15.04 -0.79
C ILE A 104 0.21 -14.99 -2.06
N MET A 105 0.51 -13.80 -2.57
CA MET A 105 1.34 -13.63 -3.77
C MET A 105 2.73 -14.22 -3.58
N ILE A 106 3.44 -13.87 -2.51
CA ILE A 106 4.80 -14.38 -2.23
C ILE A 106 4.80 -15.90 -2.05
N LYS A 107 3.76 -16.45 -1.42
CA LYS A 107 3.64 -17.89 -1.23
C LYS A 107 3.39 -18.62 -2.56
N ARG A 108 2.46 -18.12 -3.38
CA ARG A 108 1.98 -18.79 -4.60
C ARG A 108 2.80 -18.50 -5.85
N VAL A 109 3.56 -17.41 -5.89
CA VAL A 109 4.38 -17.09 -7.07
C VAL A 109 5.43 -18.17 -7.29
N ASN A 110 5.46 -18.68 -8.52
CA ASN A 110 6.48 -19.60 -9.01
C ASN A 110 7.48 -18.82 -9.86
N LEU A 111 8.56 -18.38 -9.22
CA LEU A 111 9.62 -17.57 -9.82
C LEU A 111 10.36 -18.24 -10.98
N LYS A 112 10.25 -19.57 -11.14
CA LYS A 112 10.85 -20.32 -12.25
C LYS A 112 10.01 -20.29 -13.53
N SER A 113 8.77 -19.83 -13.45
CA SER A 113 7.83 -19.81 -14.57
C SER A 113 7.50 -18.39 -14.99
N VAL A 114 8.01 -17.98 -16.15
CA VAL A 114 7.76 -16.66 -16.76
C VAL A 114 6.26 -16.35 -16.82
N LYS A 115 5.44 -17.31 -17.28
CA LYS A 115 3.97 -17.15 -17.36
C LYS A 115 3.33 -16.92 -15.99
N ASN A 116 3.83 -17.59 -14.94
CA ASN A 116 3.31 -17.42 -13.58
C ASN A 116 3.73 -16.07 -12.98
N CYS A 117 4.99 -15.66 -13.19
CA CYS A 117 5.47 -14.32 -12.82
C CYS A 117 4.63 -13.23 -13.48
N TRP A 118 4.29 -13.38 -14.77
CA TRP A 118 3.51 -12.39 -15.51
C TRP A 118 2.09 -12.28 -14.96
N TRP A 119 1.49 -13.43 -14.69
CA TRP A 119 0.15 -13.47 -14.09
C TRP A 119 0.13 -12.77 -12.73
N TRP A 120 1.12 -13.02 -11.86
CA TRP A 120 1.20 -12.37 -10.55
C TRP A 120 1.60 -10.89 -10.64
N PHE A 121 2.42 -10.51 -11.61
CA PHE A 121 2.75 -9.10 -11.86
C PHE A 121 1.50 -8.29 -12.21
N VAL A 122 0.71 -8.75 -13.19
CA VAL A 122 -0.51 -8.06 -13.62
C VAL A 122 -1.59 -8.17 -12.55
N ASN A 123 -2.00 -9.40 -12.20
CA ASN A 123 -3.15 -9.60 -11.31
C ASN A 123 -2.83 -9.29 -9.85
N GLY A 124 -1.62 -9.57 -9.38
CA GLY A 124 -1.22 -9.26 -8.00
C GLY A 124 -1.18 -7.76 -7.74
N CYS A 125 -0.79 -6.97 -8.75
CA CYS A 125 -0.87 -5.51 -8.70
C CYS A 125 -2.33 -5.03 -8.56
N TRP A 126 -3.22 -5.50 -9.44
CA TRP A 126 -4.64 -5.16 -9.38
C TRP A 126 -5.32 -5.60 -8.08
N ILE A 127 -5.01 -6.80 -7.58
CA ILE A 127 -5.60 -7.34 -6.35
C ILE A 127 -5.13 -6.52 -5.14
N THR A 128 -3.81 -6.33 -4.98
CA THR A 128 -3.25 -5.62 -3.81
C THR A 128 -3.64 -4.15 -3.83
N GLY A 129 -3.50 -3.48 -4.97
CA GLY A 129 -3.88 -2.07 -5.13
C GLY A 129 -5.38 -1.86 -4.96
N GLY A 130 -6.20 -2.77 -5.49
CA GLY A 130 -7.65 -2.74 -5.33
C GLY A 130 -8.08 -2.88 -3.87
N VAL A 131 -7.53 -3.86 -3.16
CA VAL A 131 -7.83 -4.08 -1.72
C VAL A 131 -7.41 -2.87 -0.87
N VAL A 132 -6.21 -2.33 -1.08
CA VAL A 132 -5.73 -1.14 -0.36
C VAL A 132 -6.64 0.07 -0.63
N SER A 133 -7.01 0.29 -1.89
CA SER A 133 -7.86 1.42 -2.30
C SER A 133 -9.28 1.30 -1.76
N ILE A 134 -9.88 0.10 -1.81
CA ILE A 134 -11.21 -0.16 -1.26
C ILE A 134 -11.21 0.04 0.26
N GLY A 135 -10.19 -0.45 0.96
CA GLY A 135 -10.05 -0.24 2.41
C GLY A 135 -9.99 1.25 2.78
N MET A 136 -9.24 2.05 2.01
CA MET A 136 -9.16 3.50 2.22
C MET A 136 -10.49 4.19 1.93
N ALA A 137 -11.14 3.84 0.82
CA ALA A 137 -12.43 4.40 0.45
C ALA A 137 -13.52 4.05 1.48
N ALA A 138 -13.52 2.82 1.99
CA ALA A 138 -14.45 2.38 3.02
C ALA A 138 -14.26 3.14 4.34
N ASP A 139 -13.00 3.34 4.77
CA ASP A 139 -12.70 4.15 5.96
C ASP A 139 -13.17 5.60 5.78
N TYR A 140 -12.87 6.20 4.62
CA TYR A 140 -13.30 7.55 4.28
C TYR A 140 -14.83 7.70 4.33
N ILE A 141 -15.57 6.82 3.65
CA ILE A 141 -17.03 6.84 3.62
C ILE A 141 -17.61 6.66 5.03
N SER A 142 -17.11 5.70 5.80
CA SER A 142 -17.61 5.47 7.16
C SER A 142 -17.42 6.68 8.07
N ARG A 143 -16.32 7.43 7.89
CA ARG A 143 -16.05 8.64 8.67
C ARG A 143 -16.94 9.80 8.24
N SER A 144 -17.10 10.01 6.94
CA SER A 144 -18.00 11.05 6.42
C SER A 144 -19.45 10.83 6.87
N LEU A 145 -19.89 9.57 6.95
CA LEU A 145 -21.24 9.24 7.46
C LEU A 145 -21.37 9.56 8.96
N LYS A 146 -20.38 9.20 9.78
CA LYS A 146 -20.38 9.54 11.21
C LYS A 146 -20.37 11.04 11.47
N GLU A 147 -19.62 11.80 10.66
CA GLU A 147 -19.60 13.27 10.72
C GLU A 147 -20.97 13.86 10.37
N ALA A 148 -21.65 13.31 9.35
CA ALA A 148 -22.99 13.74 8.97
C ALA A 148 -24.07 13.44 10.04
N GLU A 149 -24.00 12.28 10.71
CA GLU A 149 -24.90 11.94 11.84
C GLU A 149 -24.64 12.83 13.07
N SER A 150 -23.39 13.18 13.33
CA SER A 150 -23.05 14.04 14.48
C SER A 150 -23.55 15.48 14.30
N GLN A 151 -23.68 15.97 13.07
CA GLN A 151 -24.22 17.31 12.78
C GLN A 151 -25.74 17.38 12.76
N SER A 152 -26.44 16.24 12.60
CA SER A 152 -27.90 16.18 12.53
C SER A 152 -28.58 16.05 13.89
N THR A 153 -27.82 15.83 14.98
CA THR A 153 -28.34 15.88 16.35
C THR A 153 -28.29 17.35 16.83
N PRO A 154 -29.43 18.05 16.98
CA PRO A 154 -29.43 19.40 17.50
C PRO A 154 -28.95 19.35 18.96
N ASP A 155 -27.99 20.20 19.31
CA ASP A 155 -27.58 20.44 20.68
C ASP A 155 -28.81 20.91 21.47
N GLY A 156 -29.35 20.07 22.35
CA GLY A 156 -30.52 20.36 23.20
C GLY A 156 -30.25 21.42 24.28
N ARG A 157 -29.40 22.41 24.01
CA ARG A 157 -28.98 23.49 24.92
C ARG A 157 -29.55 24.85 24.54
N GLU A 158 -30.81 24.88 24.08
CA GLU A 158 -31.56 26.12 23.84
C GLU A 158 -32.95 26.15 24.54
N LEU A 159 -33.12 25.42 25.67
CA LEU A 159 -34.35 25.48 26.46
C LEU A 159 -34.22 26.16 27.84
N ASP A 160 -33.06 26.72 28.18
CA ASP A 160 -32.82 27.40 29.47
C ASP A 160 -32.21 28.82 29.30
N ALA A 161 -32.78 29.67 28.44
CA ALA A 161 -32.42 31.10 28.35
C ALA A 161 -33.66 32.00 28.19
#